data_AF-A0A9P0MAZ3-F1
#
_entry.id   AF-A0A9P0MAZ3-F1
#
_cell.length_a   1.000
_cell.length_b   1.000
_cell.length_c   1.000
_cell.angle_alpha   90.00
_cell.angle_beta   90.00
_cell.angle_gamma   90.00
#
_symmetry.space_group_name_H-M   'P 1'
#
loop_
_entity.id
_entity.type
_entity.pdbx_description
1 polymer ?
#
loop_
_entity_poly.entity_id
_entity_poly.type
_entity_poly.pdbx_seq_one_letter_code
_entity_poly.pdbx_strand_id
1 'polypeptide(L)'
;MLHDGIHNWSCEASSDRIPEFSPKWWLWLIFTGSMLACCISVKFVGLFVILLIGFMTVVDLWNILGVMTRPVMDTVKHLIARAICLIILPICLYMIFFYIHLKVLNKSGNGDGFYSSAFQSQLIGNSLHNASMPQYVAYGAVITLKNHRTGGGYLHSHFHLYPEGVGARQQQITTYTHKDDNNKWIIKNYNEEPNVNTVQIVKNGDLVRFEHIPTRRNLHSHKEQAPITKKHYQVKSVI
;
A
#
# COMPACT_ATOMS: atom_id res chain seq x y z
N MET A 1 -24.49 9.30 -54.40
CA MET A 1 -25.10 8.11 -53.75
C MET A 1 -24.14 7.33 -52.85
N LEU A 2 -22.99 7.89 -52.45
CA LEU A 2 -22.00 7.21 -51.59
C LEU A 2 -21.38 8.14 -50.52
N HIS A 3 -22.02 9.28 -50.22
CA HIS A 3 -21.49 10.25 -49.25
C HIS A 3 -22.39 10.48 -48.01
N ASP A 4 -23.59 9.88 -47.99
CA ASP A 4 -24.58 10.08 -46.91
C ASP A 4 -24.58 8.93 -45.88
N GLY A 5 -23.75 7.90 -46.07
CA GLY A 5 -23.80 6.67 -45.27
C GLY A 5 -22.96 6.67 -44.00
N ILE A 6 -22.06 7.65 -43.78
CA ILE A 6 -21.11 7.62 -42.66
C ILE A 6 -21.57 8.51 -41.49
N HIS A 7 -22.43 9.51 -41.74
CA HIS A 7 -22.94 10.37 -40.67
C HIS A 7 -24.11 9.76 -39.86
N ASN A 8 -24.79 8.72 -40.37
CA ASN A 8 -25.93 8.11 -39.67
C ASN A 8 -25.56 6.99 -38.68
N TRP A 9 -24.37 6.38 -38.77
CA TRP A 9 -24.02 5.26 -37.89
C TRP A 9 -23.68 5.67 -36.46
N SER A 10 -23.32 6.93 -36.23
CA SER A 10 -22.91 7.41 -34.91
C SER A 10 -24.09 7.88 -34.04
N CYS A 11 -25.28 8.05 -34.60
CA CYS A 11 -26.40 8.70 -33.90
C CYS A 11 -27.56 7.75 -33.55
N GLU A 12 -27.62 6.54 -34.13
CA GLU A 12 -28.83 5.70 -34.06
C GLU A 12 -28.79 4.59 -32.99
N ALA A 13 -27.67 4.44 -32.27
CA ALA A 13 -27.44 3.28 -31.41
C ALA A 13 -27.58 3.49 -29.88
N SER A 14 -27.72 4.71 -29.33
CA SER A 14 -27.66 4.81 -27.84
C SER A 14 -28.39 5.96 -27.10
N SER A 15 -29.44 6.60 -27.64
CA SER A 15 -30.21 7.56 -26.80
C SER A 15 -31.74 7.62 -27.02
N ASP A 16 -32.27 7.25 -28.19
CA ASP A 16 -33.66 7.63 -28.52
C ASP A 16 -34.79 6.69 -28.06
N ARG A 17 -34.52 5.69 -27.20
CA ARG A 17 -35.57 4.71 -26.80
C ARG A 17 -35.90 4.63 -25.32
N ILE A 18 -35.12 5.26 -24.44
CA ILE A 18 -35.37 5.18 -23.00
C ILE A 18 -35.58 6.59 -22.45
N PRO A 19 -36.77 6.90 -21.89
CA PRO A 19 -37.01 8.20 -21.29
C PRO A 19 -35.98 8.48 -20.21
N GLU A 20 -35.40 9.69 -20.25
CA GLU A 20 -34.47 10.18 -19.24
C GLU A 20 -35.08 10.06 -17.85
N PHE A 21 -34.29 9.67 -16.85
CA PHE A 21 -34.72 9.44 -15.47
C PHE A 21 -35.84 8.38 -15.28
N SER A 22 -36.17 7.58 -16.30
CA SER A 22 -37.06 6.43 -16.12
C SER A 22 -36.42 5.32 -15.29
N PRO A 23 -37.21 4.42 -14.66
CA PRO A 23 -36.67 3.28 -13.95
C PRO A 23 -35.75 2.40 -14.81
N LYS A 24 -36.06 2.28 -16.12
CA LYS A 24 -35.22 1.56 -17.08
C LYS A 24 -33.88 2.25 -17.30
N TRP A 25 -33.86 3.58 -17.39
CA TRP A 25 -32.63 4.37 -17.52
C TRP A 25 -31.73 4.19 -16.29
N TRP A 26 -32.30 4.32 -15.10
CA TRP A 26 -31.59 4.09 -13.83
C TRP A 26 -31.05 2.66 -13.73
N LEU A 27 -31.83 1.66 -14.13
CA LEU A 27 -31.40 0.26 -14.15
C LEU A 27 -30.13 0.08 -15.00
N TRP A 28 -30.13 0.58 -16.25
CA TRP A 28 -28.97 0.45 -17.13
C TRP A 28 -27.76 1.25 -16.65
N LEU A 29 -27.98 2.43 -16.06
CA LEU A 29 -26.90 3.25 -15.53
C LEU A 29 -26.23 2.58 -14.31
N ILE A 30 -27.01 2.05 -13.38
CA ILE A 30 -26.52 1.29 -12.22
C ILE A 30 -25.83 0.01 -12.67
N PHE A 31 -26.42 -0.70 -13.64
CA PHE A 31 -25.83 -1.92 -14.20
C PHE A 31 -24.46 -1.63 -14.84
N THR A 32 -24.35 -0.55 -15.61
CA THR A 32 -23.08 -0.11 -16.21
C THR A 32 -22.05 0.21 -15.13
N GLY A 33 -22.42 0.98 -14.09
CA GLY A 33 -21.54 1.24 -12.95
C GLY A 33 -21.07 -0.02 -12.23
N SER A 34 -21.98 -0.98 -12.06
CA SER A 34 -21.66 -2.26 -11.42
C SER A 34 -20.69 -3.10 -12.26
N MET A 35 -20.89 -3.15 -13.58
CA MET A 35 -19.98 -3.84 -14.51
C MET A 35 -18.61 -3.16 -14.57
N LEU A 36 -18.54 -1.83 -14.50
CA LEU A 36 -17.29 -1.08 -14.39
C LEU A 36 -16.51 -1.48 -13.13
N ALA A 37 -17.20 -1.61 -11.99
CA ALA A 37 -16.60 -2.06 -10.73
C ALA A 37 -16.02 -3.48 -10.87
N CYS A 38 -16.79 -4.42 -11.42
CA CYS A 38 -16.33 -5.77 -11.67
C CYS A 38 -15.11 -5.81 -12.60
N CYS A 39 -15.09 -4.98 -13.64
CA CYS A 39 -13.98 -4.91 -14.61
C CYS A 39 -12.67 -4.50 -13.95
N ILE A 40 -12.67 -3.40 -13.16
CA ILE A 40 -11.47 -2.94 -12.47
C ILE A 40 -11.04 -3.89 -11.34
N SER A 41 -11.97 -4.54 -10.66
CA SER A 41 -11.68 -5.50 -9.59
C SER A 41 -11.02 -6.79 -10.07
N VAL A 42 -11.20 -7.18 -11.33
CA VAL A 42 -10.45 -8.32 -11.92
C VAL A 42 -9.03 -7.91 -12.26
N LYS A 43 -8.84 -6.77 -12.95
CA LYS A 43 -7.51 -6.27 -13.32
C LYS A 43 -7.55 -4.77 -13.62
N PHE A 44 -6.48 -4.05 -13.27
CA PHE A 44 -6.36 -2.61 -13.58
C PHE A 44 -6.33 -2.25 -15.08
N VAL A 45 -6.20 -3.23 -15.98
CA VAL A 45 -6.43 -3.01 -17.43
C VAL A 45 -7.87 -2.52 -17.68
N GLY A 46 -8.82 -2.82 -16.79
CA GLY A 46 -10.19 -2.27 -16.82
C GLY A 46 -10.27 -0.75 -16.72
N LEU A 47 -9.19 -0.05 -16.34
CA LEU A 47 -9.12 1.42 -16.37
C LEU A 47 -9.41 1.97 -17.77
N PHE A 48 -9.00 1.27 -18.85
CA PHE A 48 -9.28 1.71 -20.22
C PHE A 48 -10.78 1.76 -20.53
N VAL A 49 -11.56 0.82 -19.97
CA VAL A 49 -13.03 0.80 -20.12
C VAL A 49 -13.66 1.95 -19.34
N ILE A 50 -13.18 2.21 -18.12
CA ILE A 50 -13.64 3.36 -17.32
C ILE A 50 -13.37 4.68 -18.05
N LEU A 51 -12.17 4.84 -18.63
CA LEU A 51 -11.80 6.03 -19.39
C LEU A 51 -12.67 6.21 -20.64
N LEU A 52 -12.94 5.12 -21.37
CA LEU A 52 -13.81 5.15 -22.55
C LEU A 52 -15.24 5.60 -22.19
N ILE A 53 -15.84 4.98 -21.17
CA ILE A 53 -17.18 5.34 -20.69
C ILE A 53 -17.17 6.78 -20.13
N GLY A 54 -16.11 7.19 -19.44
CA GLY A 54 -15.93 8.56 -18.98
C GLY A 54 -15.92 9.57 -20.14
N PHE A 55 -15.19 9.29 -21.21
CA PHE A 55 -15.16 10.14 -22.39
C PHE A 55 -16.52 10.23 -23.08
N MET A 56 -17.19 9.08 -23.29
CA MET A 56 -18.56 9.05 -23.82
C MET A 56 -19.52 9.86 -22.95
N THR A 57 -19.41 9.75 -21.63
CA THR A 57 -20.23 10.48 -20.66
C THR A 57 -20.01 11.99 -20.75
N VAL A 58 -18.77 12.44 -20.96
CA VAL A 58 -18.45 13.87 -21.14
C VAL A 58 -19.05 14.40 -22.45
N VAL A 59 -18.94 13.63 -23.54
CA VAL A 59 -19.55 13.99 -24.82
C VAL A 59 -21.09 14.06 -24.70
N ASP A 60 -21.71 13.09 -24.02
CA ASP A 60 -23.15 13.11 -23.76
C ASP A 60 -23.59 14.35 -22.96
N LEU A 61 -22.86 14.68 -21.90
CA LEU A 61 -23.16 15.86 -21.08
C LEU A 61 -22.97 17.16 -21.86
N TRP A 62 -21.96 17.22 -22.73
CA TRP A 62 -21.74 18.35 -23.63
C TRP A 62 -22.91 18.53 -24.60
N ASN A 63 -23.39 17.44 -25.19
CA ASN A 63 -24.55 17.47 -26.10
C ASN A 63 -25.82 17.93 -25.38
N ILE A 64 -26.07 17.43 -24.15
CA ILE A 64 -27.23 17.87 -23.32
C ILE A 64 -27.13 19.36 -22.99
N LEU A 65 -25.93 19.86 -22.65
CA LEU A 65 -25.69 21.28 -22.39
C LEU A 65 -25.92 22.16 -23.62
N GLY A 66 -25.58 21.67 -24.81
CA GLY A 66 -25.75 22.39 -26.07
C GLY A 66 -27.21 22.60 -26.51
N VAL A 67 -28.16 21.91 -25.88
CA VAL A 67 -29.59 22.07 -26.17
C VAL A 67 -30.14 23.32 -25.46
N MET A 68 -30.15 24.44 -26.18
CA MET A 68 -30.57 25.76 -25.67
C MET A 68 -32.05 25.84 -25.26
N THR A 69 -32.87 24.83 -25.57
CA THR A 69 -34.29 24.78 -25.20
C THR A 69 -34.52 24.27 -23.77
N ARG A 70 -33.51 23.68 -23.13
CA ARG A 70 -33.61 23.09 -21.79
C ARG A 70 -32.88 23.95 -20.75
N PRO A 71 -33.36 24.03 -19.50
CA PRO A 71 -32.67 24.74 -18.44
C PRO A 71 -31.36 24.03 -18.06
N VAL A 72 -30.33 24.80 -17.68
CA VAL A 72 -29.03 24.28 -17.22
C VAL A 72 -29.17 23.29 -16.06
N MET A 73 -30.23 23.44 -15.25
CA MET A 73 -30.54 22.53 -14.14
C MET A 73 -30.72 21.07 -14.60
N ASP A 74 -31.22 20.83 -15.81
CA ASP A 74 -31.37 19.47 -16.32
C ASP A 74 -30.01 18.81 -16.61
N THR A 75 -29.05 19.57 -17.15
CA THR A 75 -27.66 19.12 -17.29
C THR A 75 -27.03 18.79 -15.94
N VAL A 76 -27.30 19.61 -14.90
CA VAL A 76 -26.80 19.36 -13.53
C VAL A 76 -27.38 18.06 -12.96
N LYS A 77 -28.69 17.80 -13.14
CA LYS A 77 -29.31 16.52 -12.73
C LYS A 77 -28.65 15.33 -13.41
N HIS A 78 -28.39 15.43 -14.72
CA HIS A 78 -27.71 14.40 -15.50
C HIS A 78 -26.28 14.15 -15.03
N LEU A 79 -25.54 15.21 -14.70
CA LEU A 79 -24.19 15.13 -14.14
C LEU A 79 -24.20 14.41 -12.78
N ILE A 80 -25.10 14.81 -11.86
CA ILE A 80 -25.20 14.21 -10.53
C ILE A 80 -25.56 12.72 -10.63
N ALA A 81 -26.56 12.37 -11.45
CA ALA A 81 -26.98 10.98 -11.63
C ALA A 81 -25.83 10.11 -12.16
N ARG A 82 -25.09 10.59 -13.17
CA ARG A 82 -23.92 9.90 -13.73
C ARG A 82 -22.76 9.83 -12.74
N ALA A 83 -22.48 10.88 -11.96
CA ALA A 83 -21.44 10.86 -10.94
C ALA A 83 -21.74 9.82 -9.84
N ILE A 84 -22.99 9.72 -9.39
CA ILE A 84 -23.40 8.73 -8.39
C ILE A 84 -23.24 7.30 -8.96
N CYS A 85 -23.76 7.03 -10.15
CA CYS A 85 -23.79 5.68 -10.68
C CYS A 85 -22.50 5.22 -11.37
N LEU A 86 -21.71 6.12 -11.97
CA LEU A 86 -20.50 5.77 -12.73
C LEU A 86 -19.20 6.11 -11.99
N ILE A 87 -19.27 6.78 -10.83
CA ILE A 87 -18.09 7.04 -9.99
C ILE A 87 -18.28 6.48 -8.59
N ILE A 88 -19.28 6.97 -7.84
CA ILE A 88 -19.46 6.61 -6.43
C ILE A 88 -19.80 5.12 -6.29
N LEU A 89 -20.79 4.63 -7.04
CA LEU A 89 -21.21 3.23 -7.00
C LEU A 89 -20.04 2.26 -7.32
N PRO A 90 -19.26 2.43 -8.40
CA PRO A 90 -18.10 1.58 -8.66
C PRO A 90 -17.05 1.60 -7.55
N ILE A 91 -16.77 2.78 -6.96
CA ILE A 91 -15.83 2.89 -5.83
C ILE A 91 -16.35 2.11 -4.63
N CYS A 92 -17.64 2.27 -4.28
CA CYS A 92 -18.25 1.52 -3.18
C CYS A 92 -18.19 0.01 -3.40
N LEU A 93 -18.53 -0.47 -4.60
CA LEU A 93 -18.46 -1.89 -4.94
C LEU A 93 -17.02 -2.42 -4.90
N TYR A 94 -16.05 -1.67 -5.43
CA TYR A 94 -14.63 -2.01 -5.34
C TYR A 94 -14.17 -2.16 -3.89
N MET A 95 -14.56 -1.23 -3.01
CA MET A 95 -14.25 -1.30 -1.58
C MET A 95 -14.91 -2.50 -0.90
N ILE A 96 -16.15 -2.85 -1.27
CA ILE A 96 -16.84 -4.05 -0.77
C ILE A 96 -16.11 -5.33 -1.19
N PHE A 97 -15.68 -5.44 -2.45
CA PHE A 97 -14.91 -6.59 -2.92
C PHE A 97 -13.59 -6.72 -2.16
N PHE A 98 -12.89 -5.61 -1.93
CA PHE A 98 -11.64 -5.62 -1.17
C PHE A 98 -11.88 -5.96 0.32
N TYR A 99 -12.98 -5.48 0.91
CA TYR A 99 -13.40 -5.86 2.25
C TYR A 99 -13.66 -7.36 2.37
N ILE A 100 -14.43 -7.94 1.42
CA ILE A 100 -14.67 -9.39 1.36
C ILE A 100 -13.36 -10.14 1.22
N HIS A 101 -12.48 -9.71 0.30
CA HIS A 101 -11.17 -10.31 0.08
C HIS A 101 -10.34 -10.39 1.37
N LEU A 102 -10.17 -9.26 2.08
CA LEU A 102 -9.42 -9.21 3.34
C LEU A 102 -10.08 -10.01 4.47
N LYS A 103 -11.41 -10.05 4.50
CA LYS A 103 -12.15 -10.80 5.53
C LYS A 103 -12.09 -12.31 5.32
N VAL A 104 -12.07 -12.76 4.07
CA VAL A 104 -11.91 -14.16 3.70
C VAL A 104 -10.45 -14.60 3.90
N LEU A 105 -9.48 -13.78 3.47
CA LEU A 105 -8.04 -14.07 3.60
C LEU A 105 -7.45 -13.49 4.89
N ASN A 106 -8.00 -13.91 6.03
CA ASN A 106 -7.59 -13.42 7.35
C ASN A 106 -6.48 -14.24 8.02
N LYS A 107 -5.83 -15.17 7.30
CA LYS A 107 -4.75 -16.02 7.82
C LYS A 107 -3.39 -15.53 7.34
N SER A 108 -2.37 -15.72 8.17
CA SER A 108 -0.97 -15.42 7.83
C SER A 108 -0.43 -16.37 6.75
N GLY A 109 0.53 -15.89 5.96
CA GLY A 109 1.23 -16.64 4.92
C GLY A 109 2.50 -15.90 4.47
N ASN A 110 3.28 -16.51 3.58
CA ASN A 110 4.63 -16.04 3.21
C ASN A 110 4.70 -14.58 2.68
N GLY A 111 3.59 -14.05 2.16
CA GLY A 111 3.50 -12.68 1.62
C GLY A 111 3.18 -11.60 2.65
N ASP A 112 2.86 -11.95 3.90
CA ASP A 112 2.45 -10.95 4.89
C ASP A 112 3.58 -10.02 5.34
N GLY A 113 4.85 -10.43 5.16
CA GLY A 113 6.05 -9.66 5.50
C GLY A 113 6.13 -8.25 4.88
N PHE A 114 5.51 -8.08 3.69
CA PHE A 114 5.47 -6.81 2.95
C PHE A 114 4.47 -5.80 3.53
N TYR A 115 3.52 -6.24 4.36
CA TYR A 115 2.53 -5.38 4.99
C TYR A 115 3.05 -4.75 6.28
N SER A 116 2.33 -3.74 6.77
CA SER A 116 2.63 -3.10 8.05
C SER A 116 2.44 -4.07 9.22
N SER A 117 3.16 -3.85 10.32
CA SER A 117 3.02 -4.68 11.52
C SER A 117 1.60 -4.63 12.09
N ALA A 118 0.91 -3.49 11.97
CA ALA A 118 -0.48 -3.33 12.40
C ALA A 118 -1.47 -4.16 11.56
N PHE A 119 -1.22 -4.31 10.26
CA PHE A 119 -2.01 -5.21 9.43
C PHE A 119 -1.68 -6.68 9.75
N GLN A 120 -0.40 -7.01 9.91
CA GLN A 120 0.03 -8.36 10.27
C GLN A 120 -0.56 -8.85 11.61
N SER A 121 -0.76 -7.96 12.59
CA SER A 121 -1.40 -8.34 13.86
C SER A 121 -2.88 -8.70 13.71
N GLN A 122 -3.54 -8.32 12.62
CA GLN A 122 -4.92 -8.73 12.33
C GLN A 122 -5.01 -10.13 11.70
N LEU A 123 -3.89 -10.70 11.23
CA LEU A 123 -3.86 -12.00 10.55
C LEU A 123 -3.73 -13.15 11.55
N ILE A 124 -4.69 -14.06 11.54
CA ILE A 124 -4.70 -15.26 12.39
C ILE A 124 -3.49 -16.14 12.04
N GLY A 125 -2.76 -16.58 13.07
CA GLY A 125 -1.54 -17.38 12.94
C GLY A 125 -0.25 -16.57 12.77
N ASN A 126 -0.32 -15.25 12.66
CA ASN A 126 0.87 -14.41 12.70
C ASN A 126 1.39 -14.29 14.15
N SER A 127 2.71 -14.25 14.35
CA SER A 127 3.30 -14.09 15.69
C SER A 127 2.94 -12.77 16.40
N LEU A 128 2.43 -11.77 15.67
CA LEU A 128 1.95 -10.49 16.23
C LEU A 128 0.45 -10.55 16.57
N HIS A 129 -0.26 -11.60 16.17
CA HIS A 129 -1.69 -11.74 16.41
C HIS A 129 -1.95 -11.99 17.90
N ASN A 130 -2.74 -11.13 18.53
CA ASN A 130 -3.00 -11.13 19.98
C ASN A 130 -1.73 -11.10 20.86
N ALA A 131 -0.60 -10.64 20.32
CA ALA A 131 0.62 -10.50 21.10
C ALA A 131 0.50 -9.29 22.05
N SER A 132 0.76 -9.51 23.34
CA SER A 132 0.96 -8.42 24.29
C SER A 132 2.36 -7.83 24.08
N MET A 133 2.42 -6.68 23.43
CA MET A 133 3.68 -5.94 23.25
C MET A 133 3.76 -4.82 24.30
N PRO A 134 4.88 -4.70 25.03
CA PRO A 134 5.05 -3.60 25.98
C PRO A 134 5.05 -2.26 25.23
N GLN A 135 4.34 -1.28 25.79
CA GLN A 135 4.26 0.07 25.22
C GLN A 135 5.61 0.80 25.24
N TYR A 136 6.42 0.52 26.25
CA TYR A 136 7.71 1.16 26.46
C TYR A 136 8.84 0.14 26.31
N VAL A 137 9.92 0.56 25.65
CA VAL A 137 11.14 -0.25 25.51
C VAL A 137 12.05 0.04 26.69
N ALA A 138 12.56 -1.00 27.33
CA ALA A 138 13.54 -0.89 28.40
C ALA A 138 14.95 -1.26 27.92
N TYR A 139 15.98 -0.72 28.57
CA TYR A 139 17.35 -1.19 28.40
C TYR A 139 17.45 -2.68 28.74
N GLY A 140 18.20 -3.44 27.92
CA GLY A 140 18.27 -4.90 27.98
C GLY A 140 17.16 -5.62 27.22
N ALA A 141 16.15 -4.92 26.70
CA ALA A 141 15.09 -5.55 25.93
C ALA A 141 15.58 -6.11 24.59
N VAL A 142 15.05 -7.26 24.22
CA VAL A 142 15.21 -7.84 22.88
C VAL A 142 14.16 -7.24 21.95
N ILE A 143 14.59 -6.57 20.91
CA ILE A 143 13.73 -5.89 19.94
C ILE A 143 14.03 -6.34 18.51
N THR A 144 13.07 -6.10 17.63
CA THR A 144 13.25 -6.13 16.17
C THR A 144 12.91 -4.75 15.63
N LEU A 145 13.74 -4.22 14.74
CA LEU A 145 13.58 -2.88 14.17
C LEU A 145 13.12 -3.02 12.73
N LYS A 146 11.91 -2.55 12.39
CA LYS A 146 11.37 -2.58 11.02
C LYS A 146 11.34 -1.18 10.44
N ASN A 147 11.82 -1.03 9.20
CA ASN A 147 11.68 0.23 8.47
C ASN A 147 10.20 0.50 8.16
N HIS A 148 9.71 1.68 8.53
CA HIS A 148 8.31 2.08 8.35
C HIS A 148 7.89 2.26 6.88
N ARG A 149 8.84 2.52 5.96
CA ARG A 149 8.51 2.70 4.54
C ARG A 149 7.91 1.43 3.94
N THR A 150 7.07 1.60 2.93
CA THR A 150 6.45 0.49 2.20
C THR A 150 7.51 -0.47 1.66
N GLY A 151 7.37 -1.76 1.95
CA GLY A 151 8.38 -2.79 1.60
C GLY A 151 9.64 -2.76 2.47
N GLY A 152 9.66 -2.00 3.56
CA GLY A 152 10.78 -1.92 4.50
C GLY A 152 11.01 -3.25 5.24
N GLY A 153 12.26 -3.71 5.23
CA GLY A 153 12.68 -4.91 5.97
C GLY A 153 13.02 -4.64 7.43
N TYR A 154 13.26 -5.72 8.17
CA TYR A 154 13.83 -5.73 9.51
C TYR A 154 15.33 -5.48 9.44
N LEU A 155 15.88 -4.72 10.39
CA LEU A 155 17.32 -4.63 10.61
C LEU A 155 17.87 -6.03 10.88
N HIS A 156 18.79 -6.48 10.04
CA HIS A 156 19.23 -7.86 9.99
C HIS A 156 20.76 -7.93 9.92
N SER A 157 21.35 -8.91 10.57
CA SER A 157 22.79 -9.18 10.52
C SER A 157 23.05 -10.68 10.53
N HIS A 158 24.07 -11.14 9.83
CA HIS A 158 24.40 -12.57 9.74
C HIS A 158 25.92 -12.73 9.60
N PHE A 159 26.47 -13.94 9.75
CA PHE A 159 27.93 -14.15 9.88
C PHE A 159 28.78 -13.80 8.64
N HIS A 160 28.18 -13.48 7.50
CA HIS A 160 28.90 -13.07 6.30
C HIS A 160 29.50 -11.67 6.45
N LEU A 161 30.69 -11.49 5.90
CA LEU A 161 31.42 -10.23 5.86
C LEU A 161 31.17 -9.53 4.53
N TYR A 162 31.34 -8.21 4.50
CA TYR A 162 31.41 -7.49 3.23
C TYR A 162 32.55 -8.07 2.36
N PRO A 163 32.32 -8.22 1.03
CA PRO A 163 33.30 -8.79 0.13
C PRO A 163 34.53 -7.89 0.00
N GLU A 164 35.64 -8.47 -0.44
CA GLU A 164 36.86 -7.71 -0.73
C GLU A 164 36.60 -6.61 -1.78
N GLY A 165 37.22 -5.45 -1.58
CA GLY A 165 37.01 -4.27 -2.43
C GLY A 165 35.75 -3.45 -2.10
N VAL A 166 34.92 -3.86 -1.15
CA VAL A 166 33.69 -3.15 -0.76
C VAL A 166 33.75 -2.69 0.69
N GLY A 167 34.46 -1.58 0.92
CA GLY A 167 34.64 -0.99 2.25
C GLY A 167 35.35 -1.94 3.21
N ALA A 168 35.03 -1.84 4.50
CA ALA A 168 35.68 -2.63 5.53
C ALA A 168 35.14 -4.05 5.53
N ARG A 169 36.05 -5.03 5.54
CA ARG A 169 35.76 -6.47 5.62
C ARG A 169 35.25 -6.87 7.01
N GLN A 170 34.07 -6.38 7.36
CA GLN A 170 33.38 -6.62 8.62
C GLN A 170 31.99 -7.19 8.39
N GLN A 171 31.31 -7.58 9.46
CA GLN A 171 30.03 -8.27 9.37
C GLN A 171 28.96 -7.36 8.72
N GLN A 172 28.23 -7.95 7.77
CA GLN A 172 27.20 -7.24 7.01
C GLN A 172 25.99 -6.92 7.88
N ILE A 173 25.48 -5.70 7.71
CA ILE A 173 24.17 -5.32 8.21
C ILE A 173 23.31 -4.99 6.99
N THR A 174 22.12 -5.58 6.97
CA THR A 174 21.19 -5.53 5.83
C THR A 174 19.77 -5.32 6.34
N THR A 175 18.82 -5.29 5.41
CA THR A 175 17.40 -5.37 5.73
C THR A 175 16.84 -6.67 5.18
N TYR A 176 16.11 -7.43 6.00
CA TYR A 176 15.49 -8.70 5.61
C TYR A 176 13.97 -8.65 5.80
N THR A 177 13.20 -9.17 4.83
CA THR A 177 11.74 -9.02 4.80
C THR A 177 10.98 -10.06 5.62
N HIS A 178 11.64 -11.14 6.03
CA HIS A 178 11.02 -12.22 6.78
C HIS A 178 11.43 -12.19 8.26
N LYS A 179 10.62 -12.84 9.09
CA LYS A 179 10.91 -13.01 10.52
C LYS A 179 12.02 -14.04 10.67
N ASP A 180 13.09 -13.65 11.36
CA ASP A 180 14.31 -14.44 11.53
C ASP A 180 14.94 -14.11 12.89
N ASP A 181 15.66 -15.06 13.49
CA ASP A 181 16.40 -14.84 14.74
C ASP A 181 17.54 -13.82 14.56
N ASN A 182 18.08 -13.70 13.35
CA ASN A 182 19.05 -12.70 12.93
C ASN A 182 18.48 -11.27 12.82
N ASN A 183 17.19 -11.09 13.12
CA ASN A 183 16.58 -9.76 13.23
C ASN A 183 16.55 -9.26 14.68
N LYS A 184 17.03 -10.06 15.65
CA LYS A 184 16.93 -9.75 17.09
C LYS A 184 18.14 -8.94 17.57
N TRP A 185 17.85 -7.80 18.20
CA TRP A 185 18.84 -6.87 18.74
C TRP A 185 18.53 -6.60 20.21
N ILE A 186 19.57 -6.49 21.05
CA ILE A 186 19.44 -5.99 22.42
C ILE A 186 19.75 -4.50 22.41
N ILE A 187 18.88 -3.71 23.02
CA ILE A 187 19.13 -2.29 23.26
C ILE A 187 19.91 -2.11 24.58
N LYS A 188 21.05 -1.42 24.51
CA LYS A 188 21.94 -1.15 25.65
C LYS A 188 22.18 0.35 25.80
N ASN A 189 22.61 0.76 26.99
CA ASN A 189 23.19 2.09 27.18
C ASN A 189 24.45 2.23 26.29
N TYR A 190 24.75 3.46 25.88
CA TYR A 190 25.91 3.71 25.01
C TYR A 190 27.26 3.39 25.68
N ASN A 191 27.36 3.60 27.00
CA ASN A 191 28.57 3.50 27.81
C ASN A 191 28.55 2.36 28.84
N GLU A 192 27.37 1.79 29.12
CA GLU A 192 27.17 0.89 30.24
C GLU A 192 26.43 -0.38 29.80
N GLU A 193 26.67 -1.48 30.52
CA GLU A 193 25.88 -2.69 30.38
C GLU A 193 24.54 -2.55 31.13
N PRO A 194 23.45 -3.11 30.60
CA PRO A 194 22.14 -2.98 31.22
C PRO A 194 22.13 -3.65 32.60
N ASN A 195 21.63 -2.93 33.61
CA ASN A 195 21.53 -3.44 34.97
C ASN A 195 20.35 -4.43 35.09
N VAL A 196 20.64 -5.69 35.41
CA VAL A 196 19.63 -6.77 35.53
C VAL A 196 18.64 -6.53 36.67
N ASN A 197 19.02 -5.74 37.68
CA ASN A 197 18.22 -5.52 38.89
C ASN A 197 17.27 -4.32 38.79
N THR A 198 17.39 -3.48 37.75
CA THR A 198 16.55 -2.28 37.61
C THR A 198 16.04 -2.13 36.19
N VAL A 199 14.73 -1.96 36.04
CA VAL A 199 14.11 -1.71 34.73
C VAL A 199 14.21 -0.22 34.43
N GLN A 200 15.07 0.13 33.47
CA GLN A 200 15.23 1.49 32.98
C GLN A 200 14.57 1.62 31.60
N ILE A 201 13.62 2.53 31.47
CA ILE A 201 12.93 2.80 30.20
C ILE A 201 13.79 3.71 29.31
N VAL A 202 13.88 3.38 28.03
CA VAL A 202 14.56 4.19 27.02
C VAL A 202 13.71 5.43 26.72
N LYS A 203 14.33 6.60 26.81
CA LYS A 203 13.67 7.88 26.57
C LYS A 203 14.12 8.51 25.26
N ASN A 204 13.31 9.43 24.76
CA ASN A 204 13.67 10.21 23.58
C ASN A 204 14.92 11.06 23.88
N GLY A 205 15.90 11.02 22.98
CA GLY A 205 17.19 11.72 23.14
C GLY A 205 18.29 10.88 23.77
N ASP A 206 17.98 9.68 24.28
CA ASP A 206 18.98 8.79 24.86
C ASP A 206 19.94 8.26 23.77
N LEU A 207 21.22 8.15 24.15
CA LEU A 207 22.22 7.47 23.33
C LEU A 207 22.17 5.96 23.63
N VAL A 208 21.87 5.19 22.60
CA VAL A 208 21.69 3.74 22.68
C VAL A 208 22.69 3.01 21.81
N ARG A 209 23.03 1.79 22.21
CA ARG A 209 23.83 0.84 21.43
C ARG A 209 22.99 -0.40 21.16
N PHE A 210 23.04 -0.88 19.92
CA PHE A 210 22.34 -2.12 19.52
C PHE A 210 23.34 -3.25 19.36
N GLU A 211 23.17 -4.31 20.15
CA GLU A 211 23.95 -5.54 20.03
C GLU A 211 23.12 -6.61 19.32
N HIS A 212 23.67 -7.21 18.26
CA HIS A 212 23.05 -8.32 17.57
C HIS A 212 23.13 -9.59 18.42
N ILE A 213 21.99 -10.24 18.71
CA ILE A 213 21.96 -11.36 19.66
C ILE A 213 22.78 -12.57 19.19
N PRO A 214 22.57 -13.09 17.96
CA PRO A 214 23.30 -14.26 17.48
C PRO A 214 24.82 -14.06 17.40
N THR A 215 25.28 -12.87 16.99
CA THR A 215 26.72 -12.63 16.72
C THR A 215 27.45 -11.83 17.78
N ARG A 216 26.74 -11.32 18.80
CA ARG A 216 27.29 -10.51 19.90
C ARG A 216 28.09 -9.30 19.43
N ARG A 217 27.68 -8.72 18.30
CA ARG A 217 28.34 -7.58 17.67
C ARG A 217 27.45 -6.36 17.64
N ASN A 218 28.05 -5.20 17.87
CA ASN A 218 27.41 -3.90 17.93
C ASN A 218 27.16 -3.32 16.54
N LEU A 219 25.99 -2.72 16.34
CA LEU A 219 25.68 -1.87 15.19
C LEU A 219 26.62 -0.67 15.17
N HIS A 220 27.33 -0.46 14.06
CA HIS A 220 28.33 0.59 13.93
C HIS A 220 28.36 1.18 12.52
N SER A 221 28.86 2.40 12.41
CA SER A 221 29.10 3.08 11.14
C SER A 221 30.44 3.81 11.20
N HIS A 222 31.07 4.02 10.06
CA HIS A 222 32.42 4.57 9.94
C HIS A 222 32.57 5.35 8.64
N LYS A 223 33.67 6.10 8.49
CA LYS A 223 33.89 7.02 7.35
C LYS A 223 34.28 6.33 6.03
N GLU A 224 33.84 5.11 5.80
CA GLU A 224 33.99 4.43 4.50
C GLU A 224 32.68 4.42 3.72
N GLN A 225 32.78 4.38 2.40
CA GLN A 225 31.62 4.47 1.51
C GLN A 225 30.76 3.22 1.59
N ALA A 226 29.44 3.41 1.57
CA ALA A 226 28.47 2.32 1.55
C ALA A 226 28.67 1.39 0.32
N PRO A 227 28.24 0.12 0.40
CA PRO A 227 28.48 -0.87 -0.64
C PRO A 227 27.92 -0.47 -2.00
N ILE A 228 26.69 0.07 -2.04
CA ILE A 228 25.99 0.47 -3.27
C ILE A 228 25.96 1.99 -3.41
N THR A 229 25.31 2.69 -2.47
CA THR A 229 25.13 4.16 -2.55
C THR A 229 26.34 4.91 -2.00
N LYS A 230 27.33 5.18 -2.85
CA LYS A 230 28.63 5.81 -2.48
C LYS A 230 28.56 7.20 -1.82
N LYS A 231 27.39 7.84 -1.82
CA LYS A 231 27.13 9.12 -1.13
C LYS A 231 27.01 8.99 0.39
N HIS A 232 26.81 7.78 0.91
CA HIS A 232 26.61 7.52 2.34
C HIS A 232 27.70 6.64 2.92
N TYR A 233 27.76 6.58 4.25
CA TYR A 233 28.68 5.73 5.00
C TYR A 233 28.19 4.28 5.12
N GLN A 234 29.13 3.35 5.18
CA GLN A 234 28.87 1.93 5.39
C GLN A 234 28.52 1.65 6.85
N VAL A 235 27.40 0.94 7.03
CA VAL A 235 26.91 0.41 8.31
C VAL A 235 27.32 -1.05 8.43
N LYS A 236 27.83 -1.48 9.59
CA LYS A 236 28.44 -2.79 9.83
C LYS A 236 28.36 -3.22 11.29
N SER A 237 28.63 -4.50 11.55
CA SER A 237 28.68 -5.07 12.91
C SER A 237 30.13 -5.21 13.40
N VAL A 238 30.46 -4.58 14.53
CA VAL A 238 31.77 -4.64 15.21
C VAL A 238 31.67 -5.35 16.55
N ILE A 239 32.79 -5.86 17.07
CA ILE A 239 32.83 -6.40 18.44
C ILE A 239 32.58 -5.25 19.42
#